data_AF-A0AAJ4DN12-F1
#
_entry.id   AF-A0AAJ4DN12-F1
#
_cell.length_a   1.000
_cell.length_b   1.000
_cell.length_c   1.000
_cell.angle_alpha   90.00
_cell.angle_beta   90.00
_cell.angle_gamma   90.00
#
_symmetry.space_group_name_H-M   'P 1'
#
loop_
_entity.id
_entity.type
_entity.pdbx_description
1 polymer ?
#
loop_
_entity_poly.entity_id
_entity_poly.type
_entity_poly.pdbx_seq_one_letter_code
_entity_poly.pdbx_strand_id
1 'polypeptide(L)' 'MTRKELADILGISLRTLDNWEKEKPDLVRLINQGMALDESIEATKKHLQELENIKAKANNGKFKLK' A
#
# COMPACT_ATOMS: atom_id res chain seq x y z
N MET A 1 -7.46 -4.54 -4.48
CA MET A 1 -7.07 -5.10 -5.79
C MET A 1 -7.68 -6.50 -5.95
N THR A 2 -8.12 -6.88 -7.14
CA THR A 2 -8.64 -8.21 -7.48
C THR A 2 -7.57 -9.11 -8.12
N ARG A 3 -7.81 -10.44 -8.20
CA ARG A 3 -6.89 -11.37 -8.90
C ARG A 3 -6.68 -11.00 -10.37
N LYS A 4 -7.73 -10.50 -11.03
CA LYS A 4 -7.68 -10.06 -12.43
C LYS A 4 -6.80 -8.84 -12.58
N GLU A 5 -6.98 -7.84 -11.72
CA GLU A 5 -6.14 -6.65 -11.70
C GLU A 5 -4.67 -6.99 -11.47
N LEU A 6 -4.36 -7.92 -10.56
CA LEU A 6 -2.98 -8.39 -10.35
C LEU A 6 -2.40 -9.04 -11.62
N ALA A 7 -3.17 -9.91 -12.27
CA ALA A 7 -2.75 -10.57 -13.50
C ALA A 7 -2.51 -9.55 -14.63
N ASP A 8 -3.38 -8.54 -14.75
CA ASP A 8 -3.25 -7.45 -15.71
C ASP A 8 -1.99 -6.59 -15.42
N ILE A 9 -1.74 -6.25 -14.14
CA ILE A 9 -0.52 -5.51 -13.70
C ILE A 9 0.75 -6.29 -14.03
N LEU A 10 0.75 -7.59 -13.77
CA LEU A 10 1.90 -8.46 -14.00
C LEU A 10 2.05 -8.88 -15.47
N GLY A 11 1.08 -8.56 -16.34
CA GLY A 11 1.10 -8.96 -17.75
C GLY A 11 1.01 -10.47 -17.96
N ILE A 12 0.31 -11.18 -17.07
CA ILE A 12 0.17 -12.64 -17.10
C ILE A 12 -1.31 -13.07 -17.14
N SER A 13 -1.57 -14.33 -17.47
CA SER A 13 -2.92 -14.89 -17.38
C SER A 13 -3.27 -15.29 -15.95
N LEU A 14 -4.56 -15.29 -15.63
CA LEU A 14 -5.08 -15.82 -14.35
C LEU A 14 -4.62 -17.26 -14.10
N ARG A 15 -4.58 -18.10 -15.15
CA ARG A 15 -4.06 -19.47 -15.05
C ARG A 15 -2.59 -19.51 -14.61
N THR A 16 -1.78 -18.57 -15.08
CA THR A 16 -0.36 -18.48 -14.68
C THR A 16 -0.25 -18.13 -13.20
N LEU A 17 -1.09 -17.20 -12.72
CA LEU A 17 -1.17 -16.85 -11.31
C LEU A 17 -1.59 -18.07 -10.46
N ASP A 18 -2.60 -18.82 -10.88
CA ASP A 18 -3.04 -20.06 -10.20
C ASP A 18 -1.92 -21.11 -10.13
N ASN A 19 -1.11 -21.23 -11.19
CA ASN A 19 0.02 -22.15 -11.22
C ASN A 19 1.14 -21.68 -10.29
N TRP A 20 1.44 -20.38 -10.23
CA TRP A 20 2.46 -19.83 -9.33
C TRP A 20 2.13 -20.07 -7.86
N GLU A 21 0.86 -19.99 -7.48
CA GLU A 21 0.41 -20.29 -6.11
C GLU A 21 0.73 -21.74 -5.69
N LYS A 22 0.73 -22.68 -6.63
CA LYS A 22 1.00 -24.09 -6.37
C LYS A 22 2.48 -24.43 -6.51
N GLU A 23 3.11 -23.92 -7.57
CA GLU A 23 4.42 -24.37 -8.03
C GLU A 23 5.55 -23.44 -7.57
N LYS A 24 5.23 -22.19 -7.21
CA LYS A 24 6.21 -21.15 -6.86
C LYS A 24 5.76 -20.32 -5.64
N PRO A 25 5.53 -20.96 -4.47
CA PRO A 25 5.01 -20.27 -3.29
C PRO A 25 5.91 -19.12 -2.81
N ASP A 26 7.24 -19.24 -2.96
CA ASP A 26 8.17 -18.15 -2.61
C ASP A 26 8.05 -16.94 -3.55
N LEU A 27 7.77 -17.15 -4.83
CA LEU A 27 7.51 -16.05 -5.77
C LEU A 27 6.26 -15.27 -5.34
N VAL A 28 5.19 -15.98 -5.02
CA VAL A 28 3.94 -15.38 -4.55
C VAL A 28 4.17 -14.62 -3.24
N ARG A 29 4.92 -15.19 -2.30
CA ARG A 29 5.30 -14.52 -1.04
C ARG A 29 6.04 -13.22 -1.30
N LEU A 30 7.02 -13.21 -2.21
CA LEU A 30 7.79 -12.00 -2.55
C LEU A 30 6.92 -10.92 -3.20
N ILE A 31 6.04 -11.29 -4.13
CA ILE A 31 5.10 -10.35 -4.75
C ILE A 31 4.20 -9.72 -3.68
N ASN A 32 3.60 -10.53 -2.82
CA ASN A 32 2.75 -10.03 -1.74
C ASN A 32 3.50 -9.12 -0.76
N GLN A 33 4.76 -9.43 -0.45
CA GLN A 33 5.61 -8.58 0.40
C GLN A 33 5.88 -7.23 -0.25
N GLY A 34 6.20 -7.19 -1.54
CA GLY A 34 6.39 -5.95 -2.28
C GLY A 34 5.12 -5.08 -2.30
N MET A 35 3.98 -5.71 -2.56
CA MET A 35 2.68 -5.03 -2.55
C MET A 35 2.32 -4.44 -1.18
N ALA A 36 2.51 -5.21 -0.11
CA ALA A 36 2.25 -4.73 1.25
C ALA A 36 3.20 -3.59 1.64
N LEU A 37 4.44 -3.61 1.13
CA LEU A 37 5.39 -2.52 1.32
C LEU A 37 4.89 -1.24 0.63
N ASP A 38 4.45 -1.31 -0.63
CA ASP A 38 3.93 -0.16 -1.36
C ASP A 38 2.69 0.44 -0.68
N GLU A 39 1.77 -0.39 -0.21
CA GLU A 39 0.60 0.05 0.57
C GLU A 39 1.02 0.77 1.87
N SER A 40 2.02 0.23 2.57
CA SER A 40 2.55 0.82 3.79
C SER A 40 3.21 2.19 3.54
N ILE A 41 3.95 2.32 2.43
CA ILE A 41 4.55 3.59 2.01
C ILE A 41 3.45 4.64 1.77
N GLU A 42 2.40 4.30 1.04
CA GLU A 42 1.30 5.23 0.74
C GLU A 42 0.52 5.62 2.00
N ALA A 43 0.26 4.66 2.90
CA ALA A 43 -0.36 4.95 4.20
C ALA A 43 0.52 5.91 5.03
N THR A 44 1.82 5.69 5.04
CA THR A 44 2.79 6.53 5.77
C THR A 44 2.82 7.96 5.21
N LYS A 45 2.79 8.13 3.88
CA LYS A 45 2.71 9.46 3.25
C LYS A 45 1.46 10.22 3.66
N LYS A 46 0.29 9.54 3.67
CA LYS A 46 -0.97 10.14 4.15
C LYS A 46 -0.87 10.56 5.62
N HIS A 47 -0.31 9.69 6.45
CA HIS A 47 -0.11 10.01 7.86
C HIS A 47 0.81 11.22 8.05
N LEU A 48 1.91 11.31 7.30
CA LEU A 48 2.79 12.47 7.30
C LEU A 48 2.02 13.76 6.92
N GLN A 49 1.21 13.71 5.86
CA GLN A 49 0.38 14.84 5.44
C GLN A 49 -0.60 15.28 6.54
N GLU A 50 -1.19 14.35 7.28
CA GLU A 50 -2.05 14.66 8.44
C GLU A 50 -1.27 15.38 9.54
N LEU A 51 -0.06 14.91 9.86
CA LEU A 51 0.82 15.54 10.86
C LEU A 51 1.22 16.97 10.43
N GLU A 52 1.54 17.18 9.16
CA GLU A 52 1.84 18.51 8.61
C GLU A 52 0.62 19.45 8.69
N ASN A 53 -0.58 18.94 8.42
CA ASN A 53 -1.82 19.70 8.58
C ASN A 53 -2.08 20.09 10.05
N ILE A 54 -1.77 19.20 11.00
CA ILE A 54 -1.87 19.52 12.44
C ILE A 54 -0.88 20.62 12.79
N LYS A 55 0.39 20.51 12.36
CA LYS A 55 1.42 21.54 12.56
C LYS A 55 1.00 22.89 11.98
N ALA A 56 0.47 22.91 10.76
CA ALA A 56 -0.03 24.13 10.11
C ALA A 56 -1.17 24.77 10.90
N LYS A 57 -2.13 23.98 11.39
CA LYS A 57 -3.25 24.46 12.22
C LYS A 57 -2.78 25.01 13.57
N ALA A 58 -1.78 24.39 14.19
CA ALA A 58 -1.21 24.86 15.46
C ALA A 58 -0.53 26.23 15.32
N ASN A 59 0.12 26.47 14.18
CA ASN A 59 0.78 27.76 13.89
C ASN A 59 -0.22 28.93 13.72
N ASN A 60 -1.52 28.67 13.55
CA ASN A 60 -2.56 29.71 13.41
C ASN A 60 -3.03 30.32 14.75
N GLY A 61 -2.26 30.15 15.83
CA GLY A 61 -2.07 31.20 16.83
C GLY A 61 -3.13 31.36 17.93
N LYS A 62 -3.97 30.35 18.20
CA LYS A 62 -4.85 30.38 19.39
C LYS A 62 -4.64 29.15 20.27
N PHE A 63 -4.28 29.39 21.53
CA PHE A 63 -4.24 28.34 22.55
C PHE A 63 -5.64 27.75 22.74
N LYS A 64 -5.78 26.43 22.57
CA LYS A 64 -6.99 25.71 22.98
C LYS A 64 -6.83 25.30 24.45
N LEU A 65 -6.98 26.25 25.35
CA LEU A 65 -7.05 26.00 26.80
C LEU A 65 -8.52 25.72 27.16
N LYS A 66 -8.75 24.73 28.03
CA LYS A 66 -10.06 24.44 28.62
C LYS A 66 -10.40 25.48 29.69
#